data_AF-A0A355A9J3-F1
#
_entry.id   AF-A0A355A9J3-F1
#
_cell.length_a   1.000
_cell.length_b   1.000
_cell.length_c   1.000
_cell.angle_alpha   90.00
_cell.angle_beta   90.00
_cell.angle_gamma   90.00
#
_symmetry.space_group_name_H-M   'P 1'
#
loop_
_entity.id
_entity.type
_entity.pdbx_description
1 polymer ?
#
loop_
_entity_poly.entity_id
_entity_poly.type
_entity_poly.pdbx_seq_one_letter_code
_entity_poly.pdbx_strand_id
1 'polypeptide(L)'
;MNKSMLQHIINSKKEGKKLLAVLLDPDKVKLDEVESLIQKIKNKADFIFVGGSTVTNGDTQKLVEQLKIFTTIPIVLFPGDTSQITDVADAILFLSLISGDNPEYLIKQQLKSVIALQKTALEIIPTGYILIDGGVETAVQRVSGTKPILQDNVELIRQTAIAG
;
A
#
# COMPACT_ATOMS: atom_id res chain seq x y z
N MET A 1 4.49 -7.66 -22.77
CA MET A 1 3.56 -8.28 -21.81
C MET A 1 3.89 -7.69 -20.44
N ASN A 2 2.99 -6.90 -19.85
CA ASN A 2 3.20 -6.42 -18.48
C ASN A 2 3.20 -7.63 -17.55
N LYS A 3 4.29 -7.78 -16.80
CA LYS A 3 4.48 -8.89 -15.86
C LYS A 3 3.67 -8.55 -14.60
N SER A 4 2.70 -9.39 -14.24
CA SER A 4 1.87 -9.16 -13.05
C SER A 4 2.75 -9.03 -11.80
N MET A 5 2.52 -7.96 -11.04
CA MET A 5 3.20 -7.65 -9.78
C MET A 5 2.87 -8.69 -8.71
N LEU A 6 1.60 -9.11 -8.60
CA LEU A 6 1.22 -10.21 -7.70
C LEU A 6 1.96 -11.50 -8.07
N GLN A 7 2.04 -11.84 -9.35
CA GLN A 7 2.75 -13.04 -9.77
C GLN A 7 4.25 -12.93 -9.50
N HIS A 8 4.83 -11.73 -9.62
CA HIS A 8 6.21 -11.49 -9.24
C HIS A 8 6.45 -11.73 -7.74
N ILE A 9 5.56 -11.26 -6.87
CA ILE A 9 5.61 -11.49 -5.42
C ILE A 9 5.53 -13.00 -5.12
N ILE A 10 4.55 -13.70 -5.71
CA ILE A 10 4.34 -15.14 -5.51
C ILE A 10 5.56 -15.94 -5.97
N ASN A 11 6.12 -15.64 -7.14
CA ASN A 11 7.28 -16.36 -7.68
C ASN A 11 8.53 -16.10 -6.83
N SER A 12 8.76 -14.86 -6.41
CA SER A 12 9.91 -14.52 -5.55
C SER A 12 9.85 -15.27 -4.21
N LYS A 13 8.65 -15.39 -3.61
CA LYS A 13 8.44 -16.22 -2.41
C LYS A 13 8.81 -17.69 -2.65
N LYS A 14 8.38 -18.28 -3.77
CA LYS A 14 8.69 -19.68 -4.13
C LYS A 14 10.19 -19.89 -4.33
N GLU A 15 10.89 -18.89 -4.88
CA GLU A 15 12.33 -18.90 -5.12
C GLU A 15 13.16 -18.53 -3.87
N GLY A 16 12.52 -18.16 -2.75
CA GLY A 16 13.21 -17.67 -1.55
C GLY A 16 13.87 -16.29 -1.73
N LYS A 17 13.52 -15.56 -2.78
CA LYS A 17 14.03 -14.21 -3.06
C LYS A 17 13.25 -13.18 -2.22
N LYS A 18 13.98 -12.42 -1.39
CA LYS A 18 13.41 -11.28 -0.67
C LYS A 18 13.19 -10.11 -1.63
N LEU A 19 12.09 -9.38 -1.43
CA LEU A 19 11.76 -8.16 -2.15
C LEU A 19 11.76 -6.97 -1.20
N LEU A 20 12.11 -5.80 -1.72
CA LEU A 20 12.06 -4.53 -0.99
C LEU A 20 11.08 -3.56 -1.64
N ALA A 21 10.17 -3.01 -0.84
CA ALA A 21 9.34 -1.87 -1.22
C ALA A 21 9.73 -0.65 -0.40
N VAL A 22 9.84 0.52 -1.04
CA VAL A 22 10.02 1.81 -0.37
C VAL A 22 8.69 2.55 -0.35
N LEU A 23 8.16 2.84 0.85
CA LEU A 23 6.92 3.59 1.01
C LEU A 23 7.20 5.10 1.03
N LEU A 24 6.54 5.82 0.12
CA LEU A 24 6.58 7.27 0.00
C LEU A 24 5.23 7.86 0.36
N ASP A 25 5.24 8.78 1.30
CA ASP A 25 4.04 9.48 1.76
C ASP A 25 3.86 10.77 0.94
N PRO A 26 2.78 10.92 0.15
CA PRO A 26 2.53 12.12 -0.64
C PRO A 26 2.53 13.42 0.16
N ASP A 27 2.18 13.38 1.44
CA ASP A 27 2.16 14.56 2.32
C ASP A 27 3.57 15.00 2.75
N LYS A 28 4.56 14.10 2.65
CA LYS A 28 5.93 14.34 3.16
C LYS A 28 6.98 14.49 2.07
N VAL A 29 6.67 14.06 0.84
CA VAL A 29 7.62 14.11 -0.27
C VAL A 29 7.37 15.36 -1.11
N LYS A 30 8.36 16.24 -1.18
CA LYS A 30 8.31 17.37 -2.11
C LYS A 30 8.67 16.93 -3.52
N LEU A 31 7.95 17.43 -4.51
CA LEU A 31 8.08 17.01 -5.92
C LEU A 31 9.45 17.35 -6.53
N ASP A 32 10.11 18.40 -6.06
CA ASP A 32 11.46 18.82 -6.47
C ASP A 32 12.56 17.91 -5.89
N GLU A 33 12.31 17.21 -4.79
CA GLU A 33 13.24 16.26 -4.17
C GLU A 33 13.16 14.85 -4.78
N VAL A 34 12.15 14.58 -5.62
CA VAL A 34 11.86 13.23 -6.16
C VAL A 34 13.02 12.66 -6.95
N GLU A 35 13.68 13.44 -7.83
CA GLU A 35 14.81 12.93 -8.62
C GLU A 35 15.95 12.43 -7.73
N SER A 36 16.33 13.24 -6.73
CA SER A 36 17.38 12.87 -5.76
C SER A 36 17.00 11.63 -4.95
N LEU A 37 15.72 11.52 -4.57
CA LEU A 37 15.21 10.36 -3.85
C LEU A 37 15.29 9.10 -4.71
N ILE A 38 14.85 9.18 -5.98
CA ILE A 38 14.92 8.07 -6.94
C ILE A 38 16.37 7.60 -7.12
N GLN A 39 17.33 8.51 -7.25
CA GLN A 39 18.74 8.15 -7.37
C GLN A 39 19.25 7.31 -6.19
N LYS A 40 18.73 7.55 -4.96
CA LYS A 40 19.13 6.80 -3.75
C LYS A 40 18.55 5.38 -3.70
N ILE A 41 17.35 5.18 -4.25
CA ILE A 41 16.61 3.91 -4.20
C ILE A 41 16.76 3.06 -5.47
N LYS A 42 17.21 3.66 -6.58
CA LYS A 42 17.43 2.97 -7.85
C LYS A 42 18.31 1.73 -7.63
N ASN A 43 17.89 0.60 -8.21
CA ASN A 43 18.50 -0.72 -8.09
C ASN A 43 18.49 -1.37 -6.68
N LYS A 44 17.81 -0.78 -5.70
CA LYS A 44 17.68 -1.36 -4.34
C LYS A 44 16.27 -1.85 -4.03
N ALA A 45 15.27 -1.21 -4.61
CA ALA A 45 13.87 -1.53 -4.39
C ALA A 45 13.26 -2.26 -5.60
N ASP A 46 12.43 -3.26 -5.33
CA ASP A 46 11.62 -3.95 -6.33
C ASP A 46 10.29 -3.20 -6.57
N PHE A 47 9.83 -2.41 -5.60
CA PHE A 47 8.61 -1.60 -5.69
C PHE A 47 8.77 -0.23 -5.01
N ILE A 48 7.98 0.74 -5.47
CA ILE A 48 7.71 1.98 -4.73
C ILE A 48 6.24 1.92 -4.31
N PHE A 49 6.00 1.98 -3.00
CA PHE A 49 4.65 2.15 -2.49
C PHE A 49 4.35 3.63 -2.32
N VAL A 50 3.13 4.04 -2.67
CA VAL A 50 2.67 5.42 -2.48
C VAL A 50 1.41 5.41 -1.62
N GLY A 51 1.48 6.03 -0.45
CA GLY A 51 0.39 6.00 0.51
C GLY A 51 0.68 6.75 1.79
N GLY A 52 -0.38 7.19 2.47
CA GLY A 52 -0.31 7.93 3.73
C GLY A 52 -1.69 8.01 4.37
N SER A 53 -1.78 8.36 5.66
CA SER A 53 -3.07 8.39 6.37
C SER A 53 -3.84 9.69 6.22
N THR A 54 -3.19 10.79 5.81
CA THR A 54 -3.76 12.15 5.77
C THR A 54 -3.46 12.88 4.46
N VAL A 55 -3.51 12.15 3.34
CA VAL A 55 -3.14 12.70 2.02
C VAL A 55 -4.24 13.60 1.48
N THR A 56 -3.87 14.80 1.02
CA THR A 56 -4.79 15.72 0.34
C THR A 56 -5.15 15.21 -1.06
N ASN A 57 -6.41 15.44 -1.47
CA ASN A 57 -6.90 15.03 -2.79
C ASN A 57 -5.99 15.52 -3.92
N GLY A 58 -5.57 14.60 -4.78
CA GLY A 58 -4.74 14.87 -5.96
C GLY A 58 -3.23 14.80 -5.72
N ASP A 59 -2.74 14.82 -4.48
CA ASP A 59 -1.29 14.78 -4.22
C ASP A 59 -0.68 13.40 -4.51
N THR A 60 -1.44 12.32 -4.30
CA THR A 60 -1.02 10.99 -4.75
C THR A 60 -0.75 10.96 -6.25
N GLN A 61 -1.65 11.53 -7.06
CA GLN A 61 -1.49 11.55 -8.52
C GLN A 61 -0.24 12.34 -8.92
N LYS A 62 -0.07 13.56 -8.40
CA LYS A 62 1.11 14.41 -8.70
C LYS A 62 2.41 13.69 -8.35
N LEU A 63 2.47 13.03 -7.19
CA LEU A 63 3.66 12.30 -6.78
C LEU A 63 3.92 11.11 -7.72
N VAL A 64 2.90 10.33 -8.07
CA VAL A 64 3.05 9.19 -8.99
C VAL A 64 3.53 9.64 -10.37
N GLU A 65 2.94 10.70 -10.93
CA GLU A 65 3.35 11.28 -12.21
C GLU A 65 4.82 11.72 -12.17
N GLN A 66 5.23 12.43 -11.10
CA GLN A 66 6.60 12.87 -10.94
C GLN A 66 7.58 11.70 -10.79
N LEU A 67 7.23 10.64 -10.04
CA LEU A 67 8.04 9.44 -9.91
C LEU A 67 8.25 8.76 -11.27
N LYS A 68 7.19 8.64 -12.09
CA LYS A 68 7.26 7.99 -13.41
C LYS A 68 8.20 8.68 -14.40
N ILE A 69 8.51 9.96 -14.21
CA ILE A 69 9.50 10.68 -15.02
C ILE A 69 10.92 10.13 -14.77
N PHE A 70 11.23 9.73 -13.53
CA PHE A 70 12.60 9.43 -13.10
C PHE A 70 12.88 7.94 -12.90
N THR A 71 11.86 7.06 -12.87
CA THR A 71 12.04 5.63 -12.63
C THR A 71 11.08 4.73 -13.41
N THR A 72 11.50 3.49 -13.62
CA THR A 72 10.67 2.39 -14.14
C THR A 72 10.36 1.35 -13.07
N ILE A 73 10.74 1.59 -11.81
CA ILE A 73 10.37 0.72 -10.69
C ILE A 73 8.84 0.76 -10.55
N PRO A 74 8.15 -0.40 -10.47
CA PRO A 74 6.70 -0.43 -10.36
C PRO A 74 6.19 0.34 -9.15
N ILE A 75 5.19 1.19 -9.38
CA ILE A 75 4.56 2.03 -8.37
C ILE A 75 3.22 1.42 -7.97
N VAL A 76 3.09 1.08 -6.69
CA VAL A 76 1.92 0.42 -6.11
C VAL A 76 1.26 1.35 -5.09
N LEU A 77 -0.03 1.60 -5.24
CA LEU A 77 -0.78 2.38 -4.26
C LEU A 77 -0.95 1.58 -2.96
N PHE A 78 -0.70 2.22 -1.83
CA PHE A 78 -0.98 1.73 -0.48
C PHE A 78 -2.00 2.68 0.18
N PRO A 79 -3.26 2.67 -0.27
CA PRO A 79 -4.22 3.72 0.08
C PRO A 79 -4.74 3.55 1.51
N GLY A 80 -4.83 4.67 2.24
CA GLY A 80 -5.55 4.76 3.51
C GLY A 80 -7.04 5.09 3.36
N ASP A 81 -7.44 5.62 2.20
CA ASP A 81 -8.81 6.01 1.86
C ASP A 81 -9.01 6.00 0.33
N THR A 82 -10.26 5.81 -0.13
CA THR A 82 -10.63 5.83 -1.56
C THR A 82 -10.19 7.07 -2.34
N SER A 83 -10.09 8.23 -1.69
CA SER A 83 -9.65 9.50 -2.30
C SER A 83 -8.21 9.48 -2.82
N GLN A 84 -7.41 8.51 -2.36
CA GLN A 84 -6.00 8.37 -2.72
C GLN A 84 -5.79 7.54 -4.00
N ILE A 85 -6.86 7.02 -4.60
CA ILE A 85 -6.80 6.20 -5.81
C ILE A 85 -6.53 7.09 -7.03
N THR A 86 -5.59 6.66 -7.87
CA THR A 86 -5.27 7.30 -9.15
C THR A 86 -4.99 6.24 -10.21
N ASP A 87 -5.38 6.48 -11.46
CA ASP A 87 -5.19 5.53 -12.55
C ASP A 87 -3.76 5.51 -13.12
N VAL A 88 -2.93 6.49 -12.73
CA VAL A 88 -1.57 6.63 -13.25
C VAL A 88 -0.55 5.71 -12.57
N ALA A 89 -0.90 5.00 -11.49
CA ALA A 89 -0.03 4.01 -10.86
C ALA A 89 -0.05 2.68 -11.63
N ASP A 90 0.76 1.70 -11.22
CA ASP A 90 0.81 0.39 -11.89
C ASP A 90 -0.09 -0.65 -11.20
N ALA A 91 -0.23 -0.55 -9.88
CA ALA A 91 -1.06 -1.43 -9.07
C ALA A 91 -1.62 -0.75 -7.83
N ILE A 92 -2.52 -1.44 -7.14
CA ILE A 92 -3.07 -1.06 -5.84
C ILE A 92 -3.08 -2.27 -4.90
N LEU A 93 -2.59 -2.08 -3.67
CA LEU A 93 -2.87 -3.00 -2.57
C LEU A 93 -4.31 -2.79 -2.14
N PHE A 94 -5.17 -3.76 -2.43
CA PHE A 94 -6.58 -3.73 -2.06
C PHE A 94 -6.73 -4.27 -0.64
N LEU A 95 -6.45 -3.39 0.31
CA LEU A 95 -6.33 -3.70 1.74
C LEU A 95 -7.68 -4.08 2.35
N SER A 96 -7.71 -5.11 3.19
CA SER A 96 -8.77 -5.36 4.17
C SER A 96 -8.15 -5.44 5.57
N LEU A 97 -8.54 -4.56 6.49
CA LEU A 97 -7.98 -4.50 7.84
C LEU A 97 -8.59 -5.60 8.73
N ILE A 98 -8.16 -6.84 8.50
CA ILE A 98 -8.73 -8.06 9.08
C ILE A 98 -8.43 -8.25 10.57
N SER A 99 -7.53 -7.45 11.15
CA SER A 99 -7.29 -7.44 12.60
C SER A 99 -8.23 -6.53 13.39
N GLY A 100 -9.08 -5.77 12.70
CA GLY A 100 -10.08 -4.91 13.31
C GLY A 100 -11.51 -5.42 13.12
N ASP A 101 -12.45 -4.85 13.88
CA ASP A 101 -13.88 -5.10 13.77
C ASP A 101 -14.64 -3.94 13.11
N ASN A 102 -13.94 -2.90 12.66
CA ASN A 102 -14.53 -1.76 11.98
C ASN A 102 -14.94 -2.10 10.54
N PRO A 103 -16.25 -2.18 10.21
CA PRO A 103 -16.70 -2.55 8.88
C PRO A 103 -16.28 -1.55 7.78
N GLU A 104 -15.95 -0.30 8.17
CA GLU A 104 -15.45 0.71 7.24
C GLU A 104 -14.19 0.24 6.51
N TYR A 105 -13.23 -0.34 7.23
CA TYR A 105 -11.95 -0.79 6.69
C TYR A 105 -11.90 -2.29 6.37
N LEU A 106 -12.88 -3.05 6.87
CA LEU A 106 -13.05 -4.46 6.47
C LEU A 106 -13.61 -4.59 5.05
N ILE A 107 -14.62 -3.79 4.68
CA ILE A 107 -15.31 -3.94 3.39
C ILE A 107 -15.90 -2.65 2.77
N LYS A 108 -16.26 -1.62 3.54
CA LYS A 108 -16.99 -0.47 2.95
C LYS A 108 -16.10 0.39 2.05
N GLN A 109 -14.83 0.62 2.41
CA GLN A 109 -13.87 1.34 1.55
C GLN A 109 -13.65 0.63 0.20
N GLN A 110 -13.64 -0.70 0.22
CA GLN A 110 -13.55 -1.57 -0.95
C GLN A 110 -14.79 -1.40 -1.85
N LEU A 111 -15.99 -1.38 -1.26
CA LEU A 111 -17.23 -1.12 -1.99
C LEU A 111 -17.29 0.29 -2.57
N LYS A 112 -16.79 1.31 -1.86
CA LYS A 112 -16.70 2.69 -2.35
C LYS A 112 -15.75 2.83 -3.54
N SER A 113 -14.67 2.05 -3.57
CA SER A 113 -13.62 2.14 -4.59
C SER A 113 -13.86 1.25 -5.82
N VAL A 114 -14.65 0.18 -5.72
CA VAL A 114 -14.77 -0.83 -6.80
C VAL A 114 -15.18 -0.25 -8.15
N ILE A 115 -16.15 0.67 -8.19
CA ILE A 115 -16.64 1.28 -9.44
C ILE A 115 -15.58 2.17 -10.07
N ALA A 116 -14.76 2.85 -9.26
CA ALA A 116 -13.64 3.64 -9.74
C ALA A 116 -12.54 2.71 -10.29
N LEU A 117 -12.16 1.69 -9.52
CA LEU A 117 -11.09 0.75 -9.88
C LEU A 117 -11.39 -0.04 -11.16
N GLN A 118 -12.65 -0.41 -11.40
CA GLN A 118 -13.09 -1.06 -12.65
C GLN A 118 -12.81 -0.24 -13.92
N LYS A 119 -12.63 1.08 -13.78
CA LYS A 119 -12.35 2.00 -14.90
C LYS A 119 -10.85 2.26 -15.07
N THR A 120 -10.00 1.71 -14.21
CA THR A 120 -8.56 1.90 -14.24
C THR A 120 -7.84 0.72 -14.88
N ALA A 121 -6.59 0.93 -15.28
CA ALA A 121 -5.69 -0.13 -15.73
C ALA A 121 -4.86 -0.73 -14.57
N LEU A 122 -5.14 -0.34 -13.32
CA LEU A 122 -4.38 -0.80 -12.15
C LEU A 122 -4.50 -2.31 -11.98
N GLU A 123 -3.38 -2.97 -11.69
CA GLU A 123 -3.44 -4.32 -11.14
C GLU A 123 -3.95 -4.26 -9.69
N ILE A 124 -5.08 -4.92 -9.42
CA ILE A 124 -5.66 -5.00 -8.08
C ILE A 124 -5.04 -6.19 -7.35
N ILE A 125 -4.33 -5.93 -6.26
CA ILE A 125 -3.65 -6.95 -5.44
C ILE A 125 -4.44 -7.17 -4.13
N PRO A 126 -5.21 -8.27 -3.99
CA PRO A 126 -5.95 -8.56 -2.77
C PRO A 126 -4.99 -8.71 -1.59
N THR A 127 -5.19 -7.93 -0.52
CA THR A 127 -4.22 -7.83 0.57
C THR A 127 -4.91 -7.83 1.94
N GLY A 128 -4.71 -8.89 2.72
CA GLY A 128 -5.04 -8.87 4.16
C GLY A 128 -4.08 -7.98 4.92
N TYR A 129 -4.60 -7.08 5.76
CA TYR A 129 -3.83 -6.13 6.55
C TYR A 129 -4.06 -6.37 8.04
N ILE A 130 -3.00 -6.64 8.77
CA ILE A 130 -3.01 -6.92 10.21
C ILE A 130 -2.23 -5.81 10.91
N LEU A 131 -2.89 -5.10 11.82
CA LEU A 131 -2.28 -4.07 12.65
C LEU A 131 -1.69 -4.71 13.91
N ILE A 132 -0.37 -4.66 14.02
CA ILE A 132 0.40 -5.17 15.16
C ILE A 132 0.93 -3.97 15.95
N ASP A 133 0.92 -4.07 17.28
CA ASP A 133 1.34 -3.00 18.19
C ASP A 133 2.82 -2.69 17.99
N GLY A 134 3.17 -1.42 17.84
CA GLY A 134 4.55 -0.94 17.70
C GLY A 134 5.13 -0.32 18.96
N GLY A 135 4.37 -0.31 20.07
CA GLY A 135 4.71 0.43 21.29
C GLY A 135 4.42 1.93 21.23
N VAL A 136 3.93 2.42 20.09
CA VAL A 136 3.50 3.81 19.88
C VAL A 136 2.18 3.82 19.13
N GLU A 137 1.28 4.74 19.48
CA GLU A 137 0.03 4.91 18.76
C GLU A 137 0.29 5.39 17.32
N THR A 138 -0.25 4.66 16.35
CA THR A 138 -0.07 4.95 14.93
C THR A 138 -1.23 5.75 14.34
N ALA A 139 -1.00 6.42 13.22
CA ALA A 139 -2.08 7.09 12.48
C ALA A 139 -3.16 6.10 12.04
N VAL A 140 -2.78 4.89 11.63
CA VAL A 140 -3.72 3.83 11.25
C VAL A 140 -4.62 3.45 12.43
N GLN A 141 -4.06 3.28 13.64
CA GLN A 141 -4.84 3.01 14.84
C GLN A 141 -5.90 4.10 15.08
N ARG A 142 -5.52 5.39 15.03
CA ARG A 142 -6.45 6.50 15.27
C ARG A 142 -7.52 6.63 14.19
N VAL A 143 -7.12 6.58 12.92
CA VAL A 143 -8.02 6.80 11.77
C VAL A 143 -8.99 5.63 11.62
N SER A 144 -8.50 4.39 11.78
CA SER A 144 -9.34 3.19 11.64
C SER A 144 -10.15 2.84 12.88
N GLY A 145 -9.82 3.41 14.05
CA GLY A 145 -10.38 2.99 15.32
C GLY A 145 -10.05 1.54 15.71
N THR A 146 -9.02 0.95 15.09
CA THR A 146 -8.64 -0.46 15.31
C THR A 146 -7.59 -0.55 16.41
N LYS A 147 -7.84 -1.40 17.42
CA LYS A 147 -6.82 -1.73 18.42
C LYS A 147 -5.80 -2.69 17.81
N PRO A 148 -4.49 -2.38 17.91
CA PRO A 148 -3.46 -3.28 17.41
C PRO A 148 -3.43 -4.59 18.21
N ILE A 149 -3.04 -5.68 17.56
CA ILE A 149 -2.72 -6.94 18.23
C ILE A 149 -1.34 -6.81 18.88
N LEU A 150 -1.19 -7.25 20.13
CA LEU A 150 0.11 -7.25 20.83
C LEU A 150 1.13 -8.12 20.09
N GLN A 151 2.39 -7.66 20.00
CA GLN A 151 3.46 -8.36 19.27
C GLN A 151 3.74 -9.77 19.78
N ASP A 152 3.59 -9.99 21.08
CA ASP A 152 3.83 -11.26 21.76
C ASP A 152 2.67 -12.26 21.60
N ASN A 153 1.50 -11.79 21.16
CA ASN A 153 0.35 -12.63 20.87
C ASN A 153 0.43 -13.26 19.47
N VAL A 154 1.50 -14.03 19.24
CA VAL A 154 1.79 -14.73 17.98
C VAL A 154 0.64 -15.66 17.57
N GLU A 155 -0.04 -16.28 18.55
CA GLU A 155 -1.19 -17.15 18.29
C GLU A 155 -2.33 -16.38 17.63
N LEU A 156 -2.74 -15.23 18.18
CA LEU A 156 -3.81 -14.42 17.61
C LEU A 156 -3.41 -13.87 16.24
N ILE A 157 -2.18 -13.37 16.06
CA ILE A 157 -1.69 -12.89 14.76
C ILE A 157 -1.81 -14.00 13.70
N ARG A 158 -1.39 -15.23 14.03
CA ARG A 158 -1.49 -16.38 13.12
C ARG A 158 -2.94 -16.73 12.82
N GLN A 159 -3.79 -16.79 13.83
CA GLN A 159 -5.22 -17.11 13.66
C GLN A 159 -5.92 -16.09 12.77
N THR A 160 -5.66 -14.79 12.98
CA THR A 160 -6.17 -13.71 12.13
C THR A 160 -5.70 -13.86 10.68
N ALA A 161 -4.41 -14.16 10.46
CA ALA A 161 -3.87 -14.34 9.11
C ALA A 161 -4.39 -15.58 8.36
N ILE A 162 -4.81 -16.62 9.09
CA ILE A 162 -5.43 -17.82 8.49
C ILE A 162 -6.91 -17.56 8.15
N ALA A 163 -7.58 -16.72 8.93
CA ALA A 163 -9.01 -16.45 8.79
C ALA A 163 -9.35 -15.50 7.61
N GLY A 164 -8.45 -14.57 7.27
CA GLY A 164 -8.61 -13.61 6.17
C GLY A 164 -7.91 -14.05 4.89
#